data_AF-A0A962RPX8-F1
#
_entry.id   AF-A0A962RPX8-F1
#
_cell.length_a   1.000
_cell.length_b   1.000
_cell.length_c   1.000
_cell.angle_alpha   90.00
_cell.angle_beta   90.00
_cell.angle_gamma   90.00
#
_symmetry.space_group_name_H-M   'P 1'
#
loop_
_entity.id
_entity.type
_entity.pdbx_description
1 polymer ?
#
loop_
_entity_poly.entity_id
_entity_poly.type
_entity_poly.pdbx_seq_one_letter_code
_entity_poly.pdbx_strand_id
1 'polypeptide(L)'
;RLLLAHCPPMIRAAVEITYRCMARSGDVVKLAATDIRREGILIVQSKTNRKQIKAWTNGLRAAVALAKEHAHPDGITIIQTQRGKPYTQSGLYQAVQRARRQAGLDPFTLHDIGAKGVTDFPGTHTDKAFAAGKSVQMVRRTYDRLPNLVETVTDLPNAKPGDPNIQCSDLDEP
;
A
#
# COMPACT_ATOMS: atom_id res chain seq x y z
N ARG A 1 -11.15 7.07 1.67
CA ARG A 1 -11.59 8.19 0.79
C ARG A 1 -11.67 9.52 1.53
N LEU A 2 -12.08 9.54 2.81
CA LEU A 2 -12.19 10.77 3.63
C LEU A 2 -10.94 11.67 3.59
N LEU A 3 -9.74 11.14 3.82
CA LEU A 3 -8.49 11.92 3.74
C LEU A 3 -8.34 12.68 2.40
N LEU A 4 -8.60 11.99 1.27
CA LEU A 4 -8.35 12.52 -0.06
C LEU A 4 -9.24 13.70 -0.42
N ALA A 5 -10.42 13.80 0.21
CA ALA A 5 -11.35 14.91 0.01
C ALA A 5 -10.80 16.25 0.56
N HIS A 6 -9.91 16.18 1.56
CA HIS A 6 -9.28 17.35 2.18
C HIS A 6 -7.85 17.61 1.66
N CYS A 7 -7.33 16.75 0.77
CA CYS A 7 -6.02 16.94 0.17
C CYS A 7 -6.13 17.84 -1.07
N PRO A 8 -5.26 18.87 -1.20
CA PRO A 8 -5.06 19.55 -2.47
C PRO A 8 -4.66 18.54 -3.57
N PRO A 9 -4.91 18.84 -4.86
CA PRO A 9 -4.72 17.87 -5.95
C PRO A 9 -3.35 17.17 -5.98
N MET A 10 -2.26 17.93 -5.82
CA MET A 10 -0.90 17.38 -5.79
C MET A 10 -0.68 16.44 -4.60
N ILE A 11 -1.22 16.78 -3.43
CA ILE A 11 -1.12 15.96 -2.21
C ILE A 11 -1.95 14.68 -2.37
N ARG A 12 -3.13 14.80 -3.00
CA ARG A 12 -3.99 13.66 -3.33
C ARG A 12 -3.27 12.67 -4.26
N ALA A 13 -2.61 13.18 -5.30
CA ALA A 13 -1.79 12.36 -6.18
C ALA A 13 -0.65 11.65 -5.43
N ALA A 14 0.08 12.37 -4.58
CA ALA A 14 1.18 11.80 -3.78
C ALA A 14 0.71 10.69 -2.82
N VAL A 15 -0.43 10.88 -2.16
CA VAL A 15 -1.04 9.87 -1.27
C VAL A 15 -1.46 8.64 -2.05
N GLU A 16 -2.14 8.82 -3.19
CA GLU A 16 -2.56 7.71 -4.05
C GLU A 16 -1.37 6.92 -4.61
N ILE A 17 -0.31 7.60 -5.06
CA ILE A 17 0.92 6.93 -5.53
C ILE A 17 1.59 6.17 -4.38
N THR A 18 1.67 6.77 -3.18
CA THR A 18 2.24 6.11 -1.98
C THR A 18 1.50 4.81 -1.68
N TYR A 19 0.18 4.85 -1.65
CA TYR A 19 -0.69 3.69 -1.38
C TYR A 19 -0.52 2.61 -2.46
N ARG A 20 -0.73 2.96 -3.74
CA ARG A 20 -0.76 2.00 -4.86
C ARG A 20 0.59 1.35 -5.13
N CYS A 21 1.66 2.12 -4.98
CA CYS A 21 3.01 1.64 -5.24
C CYS A 21 3.68 1.04 -4.01
N MET A 22 3.03 1.11 -2.84
CA MET A 22 3.61 0.73 -1.53
C MET A 22 4.96 1.43 -1.28
N ALA A 23 5.11 2.64 -1.83
CA ALA A 23 6.38 3.34 -1.91
C ALA A 23 6.63 4.17 -0.65
N ARG A 24 7.90 4.43 -0.33
CA ARG A 24 8.24 5.37 0.76
C ARG A 24 8.00 6.79 0.25
N SER A 25 7.48 7.67 1.11
CA SER A 25 7.22 9.07 0.74
C SER A 25 8.48 9.78 0.23
N GLY A 26 9.66 9.46 0.77
CA GLY A 26 10.95 9.98 0.29
C GLY A 26 11.33 9.54 -1.13
N ASP A 27 10.87 8.37 -1.58
CA ASP A 27 11.05 7.92 -2.95
C ASP A 27 9.98 8.55 -3.87
N VAL A 28 8.75 8.73 -3.38
CA VAL A 28 7.64 9.35 -4.12
C VAL A 28 7.94 10.81 -4.50
N VAL A 29 8.49 11.60 -3.59
CA VAL A 29 8.82 13.01 -3.87
C VAL A 29 9.99 13.18 -4.84
N LYS A 30 10.75 12.11 -5.13
CA LYS A 30 11.88 12.12 -6.07
C LYS A 30 11.50 11.65 -7.47
N LEU A 31 10.26 11.19 -7.69
CA LEU A 31 9.82 10.70 -8.99
C LEU A 31 9.94 11.78 -10.06
N ALA A 32 10.77 11.52 -11.06
CA ALA A 32 10.97 12.38 -12.22
C ALA A 32 9.99 12.01 -13.35
N ALA A 33 9.86 12.90 -14.35
CA ALA A 33 9.07 12.60 -15.54
C ALA A 33 9.57 11.37 -16.29
N THR A 34 10.89 11.12 -16.27
CA THR A 34 11.55 9.96 -16.89
C THR A 34 11.27 8.64 -16.19
N ASP A 35 10.80 8.67 -14.94
CA ASP A 35 10.35 7.47 -14.21
C ASP A 35 8.95 7.01 -14.66
N ILE A 36 8.19 7.88 -15.33
CA ILE A 36 6.87 7.58 -15.89
C ILE A 36 7.06 6.92 -17.26
N ARG A 37 6.92 5.59 -17.30
CA ARG A 37 7.21 4.76 -18.48
C ARG A 37 5.94 4.23 -19.12
N ARG A 38 6.09 3.61 -20.30
CA ARG A 38 4.98 3.01 -21.05
C ARG A 38 4.27 1.92 -20.23
N GLU A 39 5.05 1.08 -19.56
CA GLU A 39 4.62 -0.09 -18.80
C GLU A 39 4.20 0.25 -17.35
N GLY A 40 4.69 1.35 -16.77
CA GLY A 40 4.42 1.70 -15.38
C GLY A 40 5.24 2.86 -14.85
N ILE A 41 5.36 2.96 -13.52
CA ILE A 41 6.25 3.92 -12.85
C ILE A 41 7.49 3.17 -12.35
N LEU A 42 8.69 3.59 -12.76
CA LEU A 42 9.91 3.12 -12.13
C LEU A 42 10.05 3.71 -10.72
N ILE A 43 10.26 2.85 -9.73
CA ILE A 43 10.62 3.25 -8.38
C ILE A 43 11.97 2.63 -8.03
N VAL A 44 12.92 3.50 -7.68
CA VAL A 44 14.22 3.12 -7.12
C VAL A 44 14.20 3.44 -5.64
N GLN A 45 14.21 2.42 -4.80
CA GLN A 45 14.10 2.61 -3.35
C GLN A 45 15.41 3.14 -2.76
N SER A 46 15.41 4.34 -2.18
CA SER A 46 16.61 4.96 -1.61
C SER A 46 17.27 4.10 -0.50
N LYS A 47 16.49 3.33 0.26
CA LYS A 47 16.99 2.52 1.39
C LYS A 47 17.65 1.20 0.96
N THR A 48 17.15 0.57 -0.09
CA THR A 48 17.50 -0.82 -0.46
C THR A 48 18.05 -0.95 -1.87
N ASN A 49 18.06 0.15 -2.64
CA ASN A 49 18.41 0.21 -4.07
C ASN A 49 17.60 -0.74 -4.97
N ARG A 50 16.51 -1.33 -4.47
CA ARG A 50 15.61 -2.15 -5.29
C ARG A 50 14.96 -1.28 -6.35
N LYS A 51 15.02 -1.75 -7.60
CA LYS A 51 14.42 -1.13 -8.78
C LYS A 51 13.22 -1.95 -9.20
N GLN A 52 12.05 -1.32 -9.27
CA GLN A 52 10.82 -1.98 -9.69
C GLN A 52 9.97 -1.06 -10.54
N ILE A 53 9.42 -1.60 -11.61
CA ILE A 53 8.34 -0.93 -12.35
C ILE A 53 7.03 -1.32 -11.69
N LYS A 54 6.28 -0.33 -11.24
CA LYS A 54 4.90 -0.49 -10.77
C LYS A 54 3.98 -0.39 -11.96
N ALA A 55 3.49 -1.55 -12.41
CA ALA A 55 2.64 -1.65 -13.59
C ALA A 55 1.39 -0.76 -13.48
N TRP A 56 0.93 -0.26 -14.61
CA TRP A 56 -0.24 0.60 -14.64
C TRP A 56 -1.52 -0.09 -14.18
N THR A 57 -2.26 0.59 -13.32
CA THR A 57 -3.67 0.34 -13.05
C THR A 57 -4.45 1.62 -13.35
N ASN A 58 -5.77 1.53 -13.57
CA ASN A 58 -6.60 2.72 -13.82
C ASN A 58 -6.42 3.79 -12.73
N GLY A 59 -6.36 3.37 -11.47
CA GLY A 59 -6.15 4.30 -10.37
C GLY A 59 -4.74 4.88 -10.30
N LEU A 60 -3.69 4.12 -10.64
CA LEU A 60 -2.33 4.66 -10.70
C LEU A 60 -2.17 5.67 -11.84
N ARG A 61 -2.79 5.38 -13.00
CA ARG A 61 -2.86 6.34 -14.12
C ARG A 61 -3.58 7.61 -13.72
N ALA A 62 -4.72 7.50 -13.05
CA ALA A 62 -5.48 8.66 -12.57
C ALA A 62 -4.67 9.53 -11.59
N ALA A 63 -3.93 8.92 -10.66
CA ALA A 63 -3.08 9.65 -9.72
C ALA A 63 -1.96 10.42 -10.45
N VAL A 64 -1.29 9.80 -11.43
CA VAL A 64 -0.25 10.47 -12.23
C VAL A 64 -0.84 11.54 -13.13
N ALA A 65 -1.99 11.30 -13.74
CA ALA A 65 -2.69 12.29 -14.56
C ALA A 65 -3.03 13.53 -13.73
N LEU A 66 -3.56 13.35 -12.52
CA LEU A 66 -3.84 14.45 -11.60
C LEU A 66 -2.57 15.24 -11.23
N ALA A 67 -1.45 14.57 -10.97
CA ALA A 67 -0.19 15.26 -10.71
C ALA A 67 0.27 16.10 -11.92
N LYS A 68 0.13 15.56 -13.14
CA LYS A 68 0.51 16.24 -14.38
C LYS A 68 -0.41 17.43 -14.69
N GLU A 69 -1.70 17.31 -14.45
CA GLU A 69 -2.69 18.38 -14.64
C GLU A 69 -2.36 19.63 -13.80
N HIS A 70 -1.86 19.42 -12.59
CA HIS A 70 -1.49 20.49 -11.66
C HIS A 70 0.03 20.75 -11.58
N ALA A 71 0.79 20.26 -12.56
CA ALA A 71 2.23 20.44 -12.61
C ALA A 71 2.58 21.88 -12.99
N HIS A 72 3.63 22.41 -12.37
CA HIS A 72 4.28 23.61 -12.91
C HIS A 72 5.03 23.23 -14.20
N PRO A 73 5.04 24.07 -15.25
CA PRO A 73 5.71 23.77 -16.51
C PRO A 73 7.20 23.42 -16.34
N ASP A 74 7.91 24.17 -15.50
CA ASP A 74 9.34 23.96 -15.22
C ASP A 74 9.62 22.96 -14.07
N GLY A 75 8.63 22.14 -13.75
CA GLY A 75 8.70 21.14 -12.70
C GLY A 75 9.66 20.00 -13.01
N ILE A 76 10.63 19.74 -12.13
CA ILE A 76 11.60 18.64 -12.32
C ILE A 76 11.12 17.28 -11.77
N THR A 77 10.10 17.28 -10.91
CA THR A 77 9.51 16.08 -10.30
C THR A 77 8.01 16.08 -10.48
N ILE A 78 7.40 14.88 -10.51
CA ILE A 78 5.95 14.72 -10.64
C ILE A 78 5.23 15.30 -9.41
N ILE A 79 5.80 15.14 -8.22
CA ILE A 79 5.25 15.67 -6.96
C ILE A 79 5.98 16.95 -6.56
N GLN A 80 5.35 18.08 -6.82
CA GLN A 80 5.99 19.39 -6.77
C GLN A 80 5.09 20.47 -6.18
N THR A 81 5.70 21.51 -5.62
CA THR A 81 4.99 22.72 -5.18
C THR A 81 4.46 23.52 -6.37
N GLN A 82 3.58 24.48 -6.11
CA GLN A 82 3.06 25.40 -7.14
C GLN A 82 4.16 26.19 -7.86
N ARG A 83 5.37 26.31 -7.29
CA ARG A 83 6.52 27.00 -7.88
C ARG A 83 7.47 26.06 -8.64
N GLY A 84 7.06 24.83 -8.92
CA GLY A 84 7.87 23.86 -9.65
C GLY A 84 8.97 23.16 -8.85
N LYS A 85 9.17 23.53 -7.58
CA LYS A 85 10.16 22.89 -6.71
C LYS A 85 9.64 21.54 -6.21
N PRO A 86 10.48 20.48 -6.15
CA PRO A 86 10.10 19.21 -5.54
C PRO A 86 9.58 19.40 -4.12
N TYR A 87 8.58 18.61 -3.74
CA TYR A 87 8.21 18.54 -2.33
C TYR A 87 9.34 17.93 -1.51
N THR A 88 9.58 18.49 -0.32
CA THR A 88 10.36 17.77 0.69
C THR A 88 9.51 16.69 1.34
N GLN A 89 10.13 15.64 1.87
CA GLN A 89 9.41 14.62 2.63
C GLN A 89 8.66 15.22 3.83
N SER A 90 9.28 16.18 4.55
CA SER A 90 8.66 16.88 5.66
C SER A 90 7.50 17.76 5.20
N GLY A 91 7.63 18.47 4.08
CA GLY A 91 6.57 19.30 3.52
C GLY A 91 5.34 18.47 3.11
N LEU A 92 5.56 17.33 2.46
CA LEU A 92 4.48 16.41 2.12
C LEU A 92 3.81 15.84 3.37
N TYR A 93 4.59 15.44 4.38
CA TYR A 93 4.06 14.98 5.66
C TYR A 93 3.16 16.05 6.32
N GLN A 94 3.62 17.29 6.42
CA GLN A 94 2.84 18.37 7.03
C GLN A 94 1.54 18.67 6.26
N ALA A 95 1.58 18.60 4.93
CA ALA A 95 0.40 18.79 4.10
C ALA A 95 -0.66 17.69 4.33
N VAL A 96 -0.23 16.42 4.41
CA VAL A 96 -1.11 15.30 4.73
C VAL A 96 -1.65 15.41 6.16
N GLN A 97 -0.83 15.81 7.13
CA GLN A 97 -1.29 16.00 8.51
C GLN A 97 -2.34 17.09 8.63
N ARG A 98 -2.23 18.17 7.85
CA ARG A 98 -3.26 19.21 7.77
C ARG A 98 -4.58 18.66 7.23
N ALA A 99 -4.53 17.96 6.10
CA ALA A 99 -5.71 17.33 5.50
C ALA A 99 -6.37 16.31 6.45
N ARG A 100 -5.56 15.50 7.14
CA ARG A 100 -6.01 14.53 8.14
C ARG A 100 -6.75 15.19 9.30
N ARG A 101 -6.21 16.28 9.86
CA ARG A 101 -6.87 17.05 10.94
C ARG A 101 -8.18 17.67 10.47
N GLN A 102 -8.22 18.23 9.26
CA GLN A 102 -9.45 18.77 8.68
C GLN A 102 -10.51 17.69 8.44
N ALA A 103 -10.08 16.46 8.15
CA ALA A 103 -10.96 15.30 8.00
C ALA A 103 -11.41 14.68 9.34
N GLY A 104 -10.93 15.17 10.49
CA GLY A 104 -11.25 14.61 11.81
C GLY A 104 -10.77 13.16 12.02
N LEU A 105 -9.73 12.72 11.31
CA LEU A 105 -9.24 11.33 11.36
C LEU A 105 -8.21 11.14 12.47
N ASP A 106 -8.11 9.93 13.00
CA ASP A 106 -7.06 9.54 13.94
C ASP A 106 -5.65 9.72 13.36
N PRO A 107 -4.61 9.89 14.20
CA PRO A 107 -3.23 10.06 13.75
C PRO A 107 -2.70 8.86 12.96
N PHE A 108 -2.19 9.13 11.76
CA PHE A 108 -1.41 8.18 10.96
C PHE A 108 -0.42 8.94 10.07
N THR A 109 0.52 8.21 9.48
CA THR A 109 1.59 8.74 8.64
C THR A 109 1.48 8.27 7.19
N LEU A 110 2.28 8.86 6.29
CA LEU A 110 2.46 8.34 4.92
C LEU A 110 3.05 6.93 4.91
N HIS A 111 3.81 6.54 5.95
CA HIS A 111 4.28 5.17 6.08
C HIS A 111 3.10 4.21 6.28
N ASP A 112 2.11 4.61 7.08
CA ASP A 112 0.90 3.82 7.33
C ASP A 112 0.00 3.71 6.10
N ILE A 113 0.00 4.74 5.24
CA ILE A 113 -0.67 4.67 3.93
C ILE A 113 0.01 3.63 3.03
N GLY A 114 1.34 3.65 2.94
CA GLY A 114 2.07 2.65 2.18
C GLY A 114 1.88 1.24 2.75
N ALA A 115 1.86 1.11 4.07
CA ALA A 115 1.51 -0.10 4.80
C ALA A 115 0.12 -0.63 4.46
N LYS A 116 -0.90 0.22 4.43
CA LYS A 116 -2.26 -0.14 4.00
C LYS A 116 -2.25 -0.69 2.57
N GLY A 117 -1.46 -0.09 1.68
CA GLY A 117 -1.25 -0.60 0.33
C GLY A 117 -0.68 -2.02 0.29
N VAL A 118 0.26 -2.35 1.21
CA VAL A 118 0.80 -3.71 1.33
C VAL A 118 -0.26 -4.68 1.84
N THR A 119 -1.04 -4.27 2.85
CA THR A 119 -2.13 -5.09 3.39
C THR A 119 -3.16 -5.43 2.31
N ASP A 120 -3.54 -4.44 1.50
CA ASP A 120 -4.56 -4.59 0.44
C ASP A 120 -4.05 -5.29 -0.81
N PHE A 121 -2.73 -5.42 -0.98
CA PHE A 121 -2.16 -6.15 -2.10
C PHE A 121 -2.51 -7.65 -1.98
N PRO A 122 -3.04 -8.29 -3.04
CA PRO A 122 -3.43 -9.68 -3.00
C PRO A 122 -2.21 -10.62 -2.95
N GLY A 123 -2.44 -11.88 -2.56
CA GLY A 123 -1.41 -12.91 -2.52
C GLY A 123 -0.77 -13.11 -1.14
N THR A 124 0.26 -13.93 -1.13
CA THR A 124 0.95 -14.36 0.09
C THR A 124 1.81 -13.25 0.69
N HIS A 125 2.31 -13.45 1.91
CA HIS A 125 3.31 -12.54 2.49
C HIS A 125 4.57 -12.39 1.65
N THR A 126 4.93 -13.42 0.87
CA THR A 126 6.05 -13.37 -0.07
C THR A 126 5.74 -12.44 -1.24
N ASP A 127 4.55 -12.56 -1.83
CA ASP A 127 4.10 -11.71 -2.95
C ASP A 127 4.04 -10.25 -2.52
N LYS A 128 3.45 -9.98 -1.34
CA LYS A 128 3.38 -8.65 -0.74
C LYS A 128 4.76 -8.07 -0.47
N ALA A 129 5.69 -8.86 0.06
CA ALA A 129 7.06 -8.42 0.33
C ALA A 129 7.82 -8.09 -0.96
N PHE A 130 7.69 -8.93 -1.98
CA PHE A 130 8.25 -8.67 -3.30
C PHE A 130 7.68 -7.39 -3.88
N ALA A 131 6.34 -7.25 -3.90
CA ALA A 131 5.65 -6.10 -4.44
C ALA A 131 5.96 -4.80 -3.68
N ALA A 132 6.21 -4.84 -2.37
CA ALA A 132 6.59 -3.67 -1.58
C ALA A 132 8.10 -3.38 -1.56
N GLY A 133 8.93 -4.27 -2.13
CA GLY A 133 10.38 -4.19 -2.01
C GLY A 133 10.87 -4.32 -0.56
N LYS A 134 10.17 -5.12 0.27
CA LYS A 134 10.47 -5.37 1.69
C LYS A 134 10.95 -6.81 1.91
N SER A 135 11.32 -7.15 3.15
CA SER A 135 11.51 -8.55 3.57
C SER A 135 10.19 -9.15 4.05
N VAL A 136 10.04 -10.47 3.91
CA VAL A 136 8.84 -11.20 4.36
C VAL A 136 8.65 -11.05 5.88
N GLN A 137 9.73 -11.11 6.65
CA GLN A 137 9.70 -10.93 8.11
C GLN A 137 9.17 -9.54 8.50
N MET A 138 9.55 -8.49 7.76
CA MET A 138 9.04 -7.13 8.01
C MET A 138 7.55 -7.04 7.68
N VAL A 139 7.11 -7.70 6.61
CA VAL A 139 5.69 -7.75 6.22
C VAL A 139 4.85 -8.44 7.30
N ARG A 140 5.24 -9.64 7.74
CA ARG A 140 4.56 -10.38 8.82
C ARG A 140 4.41 -9.53 10.10
N ARG A 141 5.54 -9.01 10.61
CA ARG A 141 5.55 -8.19 11.85
C ARG A 141 4.65 -6.95 11.80
N THR A 142 4.46 -6.38 10.62
CA THR A 142 3.77 -5.10 10.49
C THR A 142 2.30 -5.27 10.06
N TYR A 143 1.98 -6.34 9.33
CA TYR A 143 0.74 -6.46 8.57
C TYR A 143 -0.14 -7.68 8.92
N ASP A 144 0.31 -8.59 9.80
CA ASP A 144 -0.54 -9.60 10.47
C ASP A 144 -1.45 -8.93 11.52
N ARG A 145 -2.30 -8.00 11.08
CA ARG A 145 -3.24 -7.28 11.96
C ARG A 145 -4.66 -7.81 11.90
N LEU A 146 -4.96 -8.67 10.93
CA LEU A 146 -6.26 -9.33 10.80
C LEU A 146 -6.10 -10.78 11.26
N PRO A 147 -7.06 -11.32 12.03
CA PRO A 147 -7.06 -12.74 12.36
C PRO A 147 -7.17 -13.56 11.06
N ASN A 148 -6.30 -14.54 10.91
CA ASN A 148 -6.41 -15.48 9.81
C ASN A 148 -7.59 -16.41 10.10
N LEU A 149 -8.55 -16.47 9.17
CA LEU A 149 -9.48 -17.58 9.13
C LEU A 149 -8.68 -18.82 8.73
N VAL A 150 -8.44 -19.70 9.69
CA VAL A 150 -7.78 -20.98 9.46
C VAL A 150 -8.85 -22.06 9.47
N GLU A 151 -8.79 -22.96 8.50
CA GLU A 151 -9.58 -24.18 8.55
C GLU A 151 -9.20 -24.96 9.81
N THR A 152 -10.21 -25.41 10.54
CA THR A 152 -10.00 -26.33 11.65
C THR A 152 -9.55 -27.67 11.08
N VAL A 153 -8.71 -28.39 11.82
CA VAL A 153 -8.41 -29.79 11.52
C VAL A 153 -9.77 -30.51 11.45
N THR A 154 -10.12 -31.04 10.29
CA THR A 154 -11.26 -31.96 10.16
C THR A 154 -10.97 -33.22 10.96
N ASP A 155 -11.99 -33.81 11.58
CA ASP A 155 -11.83 -34.95 12.48
C ASP A 155 -11.06 -36.10 11.79
N LEU A 156 -9.79 -36.20 12.17
CA LEU A 156 -8.76 -37.22 11.90
C LEU A 156 -8.40 -37.58 10.43
N PRO A 157 -7.11 -37.79 10.15
CA PRO A 157 -6.66 -38.32 8.87
C PRO A 157 -6.95 -39.84 8.80
N ASN A 158 -7.62 -40.28 7.75
CA ASN A 158 -7.83 -41.68 7.37
C ASN A 158 -8.67 -42.56 8.32
N ALA A 159 -9.98 -42.30 8.41
CA ALA A 159 -10.90 -43.42 8.64
C ALA A 159 -11.05 -44.19 7.31
N LYS A 160 -10.56 -45.42 7.24
CA LYS A 160 -10.94 -46.33 6.15
C LYS A 160 -12.46 -46.58 6.26
N PRO A 161 -13.21 -46.65 5.15
CA PRO A 161 -14.61 -47.04 5.21
C PRO A 161 -14.73 -48.42 5.88
N GLY A 162 -15.38 -48.50 7.05
CA GLY A 162 -15.69 -49.76 7.74
C GLY A 162 -15.04 -50.00 9.12
N ASP A 163 -14.58 -48.97 9.85
CA ASP A 163 -14.13 -49.15 11.24
C ASP A 163 -15.35 -49.29 12.20
N PRO A 164 -15.54 -50.43 12.88
CA PRO A 164 -16.75 -50.71 13.65
C PRO A 164 -16.83 -50.02 15.03
N ASN A 165 -15.84 -49.20 15.41
CA ASN A 165 -15.73 -48.65 16.76
C ASN A 165 -16.11 -47.16 16.93
N ILE A 166 -16.89 -46.60 16.01
CA ILE A 166 -17.52 -45.28 16.21
C ILE A 166 -18.97 -45.50 16.67
N GLN A 167 -19.17 -45.62 17.98
CA GLN A 167 -20.52 -45.46 18.54
C GLN A 167 -20.83 -43.97 18.65
N CYS A 168 -21.79 -43.53 17.85
CA CYS A 168 -22.40 -42.22 17.95
C CYS A 168 -23.37 -42.24 19.13
N SER A 169 -22.89 -41.95 20.34
CA SER A 169 -23.76 -41.91 21.53
C SER A 169 -23.23 -41.02 22.65
N ASP A 170 -22.66 -39.85 22.36
CA ASP A 170 -22.35 -38.84 23.39
C ASP A 170 -22.50 -37.41 22.84
N LEU A 171 -23.58 -37.16 22.10
CA LEU A 171 -24.14 -35.82 21.96
C LEU A 171 -25.44 -35.76 22.77
N ASP A 172 -25.31 -35.96 24.07
CA ASP A 172 -26.31 -35.48 25.02
C ASP A 172 -25.84 -34.13 25.57
N GLU A 173 -26.69 -33.13 25.31
CA GLU A 173 -26.70 -31.78 25.88
C GLU A 173 -26.62 -31.76 27.42
N PRO A 174 -26.23 -30.63 28.07
CA PRO A 174 -26.57 -29.24 27.69
C PRO A 174 -25.41 -28.25 27.51
#